data_AF-A0A8H3DLP1-F1
#
_entry.id   AF-A0A8H3DLP1-F1
#
_cell.length_a   1.000
_cell.length_b   1.000
_cell.length_c   1.000
_cell.angle_alpha   90.00
_cell.angle_beta   90.00
_cell.angle_gamma   90.00
#
_symmetry.space_group_name_H-M   'P 1'
#
loop_
_entity.id
_entity.type
_entity.pdbx_description
1 polymer ?
#
loop_
_entity_poly.entity_id
_entity_poly.type
_entity_poly.pdbx_seq_one_letter_code
_entity_poly.pdbx_strand_id
1 'polypeptide(L)'
;MPRPTPDEIRASVARMLALDLDLPLILIISGLSEQTVCSIRKRWEEGIYRAHQPIGVGRPQTLDIGDVWSLCDRLAQDPDVFLDELQRELSDAAGVDVHVSTVWRALQRLGVTRKVLDKRAMEICDEERAEFQQAIRAFRPSQVVAVGENAINRRMTYQNRGYALAGDRAVKRAFFVRGKRYSILPALCIAGILTALIIEGAYDTALFLEFLELCLASMNPFPADNSVLVMGNCAIHISHRVQEMCNERGVILVYLPPYSHDLSPIEFAFAKIKTGIQRDGDDARMAFNAVGIEPGEINVDVEVMLHRHVYSVTAEDAKGWFNHCGYIEDIL
;
A
#
# COMPACT_ATOMS: atom_id res chain seq x y z
N MET A 1 2.87 -18.57 -23.47
CA MET A 1 3.77 -17.75 -24.30
C MET A 1 2.93 -16.74 -25.08
N PRO A 2 3.42 -15.51 -25.34
CA PRO A 2 2.73 -14.57 -26.21
C PRO A 2 2.57 -15.17 -27.61
N ARG A 3 1.45 -14.87 -28.29
CA ARG A 3 1.25 -15.32 -29.67
C ARG A 3 2.22 -14.55 -30.59
N PRO A 4 2.87 -15.23 -31.55
CA PRO A 4 3.78 -14.56 -32.47
C PRO A 4 3.02 -13.50 -33.28
N THR A 5 3.67 -12.37 -33.48
CA THR A 5 3.15 -11.27 -34.29
C THR A 5 3.02 -11.69 -35.76
N PRO A 6 2.14 -11.05 -36.55
CA PRO A 6 1.99 -11.36 -37.97
C PRO A 6 3.30 -11.29 -38.78
N ASP A 7 4.24 -10.43 -38.38
CA ASP A 7 5.53 -10.29 -39.06
C ASP A 7 6.53 -11.39 -38.65
N GLU A 8 6.50 -11.85 -37.40
CA GLU A 8 7.28 -13.01 -36.96
C GLU A 8 6.83 -14.30 -37.66
N ILE A 9 5.51 -14.47 -37.84
CA ILE A 9 4.94 -15.61 -38.58
C ILE A 9 5.42 -15.60 -40.03
N ARG A 10 5.34 -14.45 -40.71
CA ARG A 10 5.77 -14.30 -42.11
C ARG A 10 7.27 -14.50 -42.29
N ALA A 11 8.09 -13.93 -41.40
CA ALA A 11 9.54 -14.10 -41.42
C ALA A 11 9.95 -15.56 -41.17
N SER A 12 9.18 -16.29 -40.36
CA SER A 12 9.40 -17.72 -40.13
C SER A 12 9.18 -18.54 -41.40
N VAL A 13 8.06 -18.31 -42.11
CA VAL A 13 7.75 -18.97 -43.38
C VAL A 13 8.78 -18.62 -44.46
N ALA A 14 9.19 -17.35 -44.56
CA ALA A 14 10.21 -16.92 -45.53
C ALA A 14 11.57 -17.61 -45.31
N ARG A 15 11.99 -17.82 -44.05
CA ARG A 15 13.20 -18.58 -43.73
C ARG A 15 13.09 -20.05 -44.13
N MET A 16 11.93 -20.67 -43.93
CA MET A 16 11.71 -22.07 -44.34
C MET A 16 11.76 -22.22 -45.86
N LEU A 17 11.19 -21.26 -46.60
CA LEU A 17 11.27 -21.22 -48.06
C LEU A 17 12.72 -21.02 -48.56
N ALA A 18 13.51 -20.18 -47.89
CA ALA A 18 14.92 -19.99 -48.22
C ALA A 18 15.82 -21.22 -47.92
N LEU A 19 15.30 -22.17 -47.13
CA LEU A 19 15.94 -23.45 -46.83
C LEU A 19 15.42 -24.58 -47.73
N ASP A 20 14.63 -24.26 -48.77
CA ASP A 20 14.02 -25.20 -49.72
C ASP A 20 13.13 -26.28 -49.05
N LEU A 21 12.49 -25.96 -47.93
CA LEU A 21 11.49 -26.86 -47.33
C LEU A 21 10.26 -26.98 -48.23
N ASP A 22 9.69 -28.19 -48.30
CA ASP A 22 8.46 -28.44 -49.04
C ASP A 22 7.21 -27.94 -48.31
N LEU A 23 6.12 -27.74 -49.07
CA LEU A 23 4.87 -27.19 -48.55
C LEU A 23 4.27 -28.03 -47.40
N PRO A 24 4.25 -29.39 -47.46
CA PRO A 24 3.79 -30.21 -46.33
C PRO A 24 4.56 -29.96 -45.02
N LEU A 25 5.90 -29.87 -45.05
CA LEU A 25 6.68 -29.59 -43.84
C LEU A 25 6.43 -28.18 -43.31
N ILE A 26 6.31 -27.18 -44.18
CA ILE A 26 6.06 -25.79 -43.76
C ILE A 26 4.72 -25.68 -43.03
N LEU A 27 3.67 -26.38 -43.50
CA LEU A 27 2.36 -26.37 -42.85
C LEU A 27 2.39 -27.01 -41.46
N ILE A 28 3.10 -28.13 -41.33
CA ILE A 28 3.26 -28.83 -40.05
C ILE A 28 4.02 -27.96 -39.04
N ILE A 29 5.13 -27.34 -39.46
CA ILE A 29 5.99 -26.57 -38.56
C ILE A 29 5.36 -25.23 -38.17
N SER A 30 4.70 -24.55 -39.11
CA SER A 30 4.11 -23.23 -38.86
C SER A 30 2.71 -23.27 -38.25
N GLY A 31 1.98 -24.39 -38.40
CA GLY A 31 0.58 -24.50 -37.97
C GLY A 31 -0.39 -23.57 -38.73
N LEU A 32 0.03 -23.05 -39.88
CA LEU A 32 -0.74 -22.12 -40.70
C LEU A 32 -1.60 -22.85 -41.73
N SER A 33 -2.62 -22.16 -42.23
CA SER A 33 -3.40 -22.67 -43.37
C SER A 33 -2.59 -22.64 -44.66
N GLU A 34 -2.89 -23.60 -45.55
CA GLU A 34 -2.26 -23.70 -46.87
C GLU A 34 -2.38 -22.41 -47.68
N GLN A 35 -3.55 -21.78 -47.65
CA GLN A 35 -3.78 -20.48 -48.29
C GLN A 35 -2.83 -19.39 -47.79
N THR A 36 -2.52 -19.38 -46.48
CA THR A 36 -1.64 -18.38 -45.88
C THR A 36 -0.19 -18.60 -46.33
N VAL A 37 0.28 -19.85 -46.32
CA VAL A 37 1.63 -20.19 -46.74
C VAL A 37 1.83 -19.93 -48.23
N CYS A 38 0.87 -20.32 -49.08
CA CYS A 38 0.93 -20.07 -50.52
C CYS A 38 0.92 -18.57 -50.85
N SER A 39 0.15 -17.75 -50.13
CA SER A 39 0.14 -16.29 -50.28
C SER A 39 1.49 -15.66 -49.92
N ILE A 40 2.14 -16.14 -48.84
CA ILE A 40 3.47 -15.68 -48.42
C ILE A 40 4.53 -16.12 -49.44
N ARG A 41 4.48 -17.37 -49.90
CA ARG A 41 5.40 -17.92 -50.91
C ARG A 41 5.35 -17.14 -52.21
N LYS A 42 4.15 -16.86 -52.73
CA LYS A 42 3.96 -16.07 -53.95
C LYS A 42 4.62 -14.69 -53.84
N ARG A 43 4.42 -14.00 -52.70
CA ARG A 43 5.01 -12.68 -52.44
C ARG A 43 6.53 -12.71 -52.27
N TRP A 44 7.07 -13.83 -51.78
CA TRP A 44 8.51 -14.07 -51.68
C TRP A 44 9.15 -14.30 -53.06
N GLU A 45 8.54 -15.17 -53.88
CA GLU A 45 9.01 -15.49 -55.24
C GLU A 45 8.97 -14.27 -56.18
N GLU A 46 7.97 -13.39 -56.04
CA GLU A 46 7.86 -12.15 -56.82
C GLU A 46 8.88 -11.07 -56.38
N GLY A 47 9.63 -11.27 -55.28
CA GLY A 47 10.59 -10.29 -54.75
C GLY A 47 9.94 -9.02 -54.14
N ILE A 48 8.62 -9.02 -53.96
CA ILE A 48 7.81 -7.88 -53.46
C ILE A 48 7.63 -7.96 -51.94
N TYR A 49 8.56 -8.60 -51.23
CA TYR A 49 8.48 -8.68 -49.77
C TYR A 49 8.83 -7.32 -49.13
N ARG A 50 7.83 -6.47 -48.96
CA ARG A 50 7.86 -5.35 -48.02
C ARG A 50 6.96 -5.70 -46.84
N ALA A 51 7.50 -5.62 -45.61
CA ALA A 51 6.67 -5.63 -44.41
C ALA A 51 5.53 -4.64 -44.61
N HIS A 52 4.31 -5.02 -44.19
CA HIS A 52 3.14 -4.19 -44.40
C HIS A 52 3.33 -2.90 -43.60
N GLN A 53 3.81 -1.82 -44.23
CA GLN A 53 3.70 -0.51 -43.63
C GLN A 53 2.21 -0.18 -43.62
N PRO A 54 1.62 0.23 -42.48
CA PRO A 54 0.23 0.64 -42.45
C PRO A 54 0.05 1.82 -43.42
N ILE A 55 -0.49 1.54 -44.60
CA ILE A 55 -0.91 2.55 -45.57
C ILE A 55 -2.24 3.08 -45.05
N GLY A 56 -2.16 4.10 -44.21
CA GLY A 56 -3.33 4.78 -43.69
C GLY A 56 -2.95 5.57 -42.46
N VAL A 57 -2.91 6.89 -42.58
CA VAL A 57 -3.17 7.75 -41.43
C VAL A 57 -4.51 7.26 -40.91
N GLY A 58 -4.53 6.65 -39.72
CA GLY A 58 -5.76 6.11 -39.15
C GLY A 58 -6.86 7.19 -39.12
N ARG A 59 -8.11 6.80 -38.85
CA ARG A 59 -9.20 7.76 -38.67
C ARG A 59 -8.70 8.92 -37.78
N PRO A 60 -8.83 10.19 -38.22
CA PRO A 60 -8.42 11.34 -37.44
C PRO A 60 -8.99 11.24 -36.03
N GLN A 61 -8.20 11.64 -35.03
CA GLN A 61 -8.67 11.64 -33.65
C GLN A 61 -9.88 12.58 -33.56
N THR A 62 -10.93 12.12 -32.87
CA THR A 62 -12.13 12.93 -32.67
C THR A 62 -11.89 14.08 -31.71
N LEU A 63 -10.97 13.87 -30.75
CA LEU A 63 -10.56 14.89 -29.80
C LEU A 63 -9.33 15.60 -30.36
N ASP A 64 -9.37 16.92 -30.39
CA ASP A 64 -8.22 17.73 -30.75
C ASP A 64 -7.28 17.93 -29.55
N ILE A 65 -6.22 18.73 -29.74
CA ILE A 65 -5.24 18.97 -28.69
C ILE A 65 -5.82 19.80 -27.52
N GLY A 66 -6.75 20.70 -27.79
CA GLY A 66 -7.43 21.52 -26.79
C GLY A 66 -8.34 20.69 -25.91
N ASP A 67 -9.12 19.78 -26.51
CA ASP A 67 -9.95 18.81 -25.79
C ASP A 67 -9.11 17.96 -24.84
N VAL A 68 -7.98 17.46 -25.35
CA VAL A 68 -7.05 16.62 -24.58
C VAL A 68 -6.42 17.41 -23.42
N TRP A 69 -6.08 18.67 -23.62
CA TRP A 69 -5.61 19.54 -22.53
C TRP A 69 -6.69 19.83 -21.50
N SER A 70 -7.93 20.06 -21.91
CA SER A 70 -9.06 20.25 -20.98
C SER A 70 -9.24 19.03 -20.09
N LEU A 71 -9.13 17.82 -20.65
CA LEU A 71 -9.17 16.57 -19.87
C LEU A 71 -8.04 16.48 -18.84
N CYS A 72 -6.82 16.87 -19.21
CA CYS A 72 -5.67 16.88 -18.30
C CYS A 72 -5.82 17.91 -17.17
N ASP A 73 -6.26 19.12 -17.50
CA ASP A 73 -6.47 20.19 -16.52
C ASP A 73 -7.57 19.80 -15.52
N ARG A 74 -8.68 19.24 -16.01
CA ARG A 74 -9.75 18.73 -15.16
C ARG A 74 -9.26 17.64 -14.20
N LEU A 75 -8.47 16.68 -14.69
CA LEU A 75 -7.88 15.62 -13.86
C LEU A 75 -6.85 16.12 -12.85
N ALA A 76 -6.16 17.23 -13.14
CA ALA A 76 -5.21 17.85 -12.23
C ALA A 76 -5.93 18.56 -11.07
N GLN A 77 -7.09 19.16 -11.36
CA GLN A 77 -7.93 19.80 -10.35
C GLN A 77 -8.71 18.79 -9.52
N ASP A 78 -9.14 17.69 -10.14
CA ASP A 78 -9.97 16.67 -9.52
C ASP A 78 -9.65 15.28 -10.10
N PRO A 79 -8.84 14.50 -9.37
CA PRO A 79 -8.42 13.19 -9.83
C PRO A 79 -9.49 12.10 -9.66
N ASP A 80 -10.63 12.38 -9.01
CA ASP A 80 -11.69 11.40 -8.78
C ASP A 80 -12.93 11.53 -9.67
N VAL A 81 -12.88 12.49 -10.61
CA VAL A 81 -13.87 12.69 -11.67
C VAL A 81 -14.14 11.41 -12.49
N PHE A 82 -15.41 11.14 -12.78
CA PHE A 82 -15.80 10.00 -13.58
C PHE A 82 -15.62 10.26 -15.09
N LEU A 83 -15.43 9.19 -15.87
CA LEU A 83 -15.22 9.31 -17.32
C LEU A 83 -16.43 9.89 -18.06
N ASP A 84 -17.65 9.66 -17.57
CA ASP A 84 -18.89 10.24 -18.12
C ASP A 84 -19.09 11.70 -17.71
N GLU A 85 -18.48 12.14 -16.61
CA GLU A 85 -18.42 13.56 -16.25
C GLU A 85 -17.47 14.31 -17.19
N LEU A 86 -16.28 13.76 -17.43
CA LEU A 86 -15.34 14.29 -18.44
C LEU A 86 -15.97 14.36 -19.83
N GLN A 87 -16.75 13.35 -20.20
CA GLN A 87 -17.50 13.33 -21.46
C GLN A 87 -18.54 14.47 -21.51
N ARG A 88 -19.32 14.65 -20.43
CA ARG A 88 -20.33 15.72 -20.33
C ARG A 88 -19.69 17.09 -20.41
N GLU A 89 -18.57 17.31 -19.72
CA GLU A 89 -17.83 18.58 -19.76
C GLU A 89 -17.30 18.90 -21.16
N LEU A 90 -16.76 17.91 -21.89
CA LEU A 90 -16.37 18.10 -23.29
C LEU A 90 -17.55 18.47 -24.19
N SER A 91 -18.72 17.84 -23.98
CA SER A 91 -19.94 18.16 -24.70
C SER A 91 -20.42 19.58 -24.39
N ASP A 92 -20.45 19.96 -23.11
CA ASP A 92 -21.02 21.23 -22.65
C ASP A 92 -20.09 22.41 -22.97
N ALA A 93 -18.77 22.24 -22.82
CA ALA A 93 -17.80 23.33 -23.00
C ALA A 93 -17.27 23.46 -24.43
N ALA A 94 -16.97 22.33 -25.10
CA ALA A 94 -16.34 22.30 -26.42
C ALA A 94 -17.32 21.91 -27.54
N GLY A 95 -18.56 21.51 -27.21
CA GLY A 95 -19.52 20.99 -28.18
C GLY A 95 -19.14 19.60 -28.74
N VAL A 96 -18.24 18.89 -28.05
CA VAL A 96 -17.67 17.63 -28.52
C VAL A 96 -18.42 16.45 -27.92
N ASP A 97 -19.39 15.93 -28.67
CA ASP A 97 -20.13 14.72 -28.30
C ASP A 97 -19.35 13.46 -28.73
N VAL A 98 -18.76 12.78 -27.76
CA VAL A 98 -18.02 11.53 -27.95
C VAL A 98 -18.48 10.49 -26.96
N HIS A 99 -18.38 9.21 -27.31
CA HIS A 99 -18.62 8.14 -26.34
C HIS A 99 -17.54 8.11 -25.24
N VAL A 100 -17.89 7.72 -24.01
CA VAL A 100 -16.98 7.58 -22.84
C VAL A 100 -15.70 6.79 -23.17
N SER A 101 -15.81 5.76 -24.02
CA SER A 101 -14.66 4.96 -24.46
C SER A 101 -13.64 5.74 -25.32
N THR A 102 -14.06 6.82 -25.97
CA THR A 102 -13.15 7.74 -26.67
C THR A 102 -12.33 8.56 -25.68
N VAL A 103 -12.97 9.09 -24.63
CA VAL A 103 -12.28 9.78 -23.51
C VAL A 103 -11.27 8.84 -22.86
N TRP A 104 -11.67 7.61 -22.52
CA TRP A 104 -10.76 6.62 -21.94
C TRP A 104 -9.55 6.32 -22.83
N ARG A 105 -9.76 6.10 -24.14
CA ARG A 105 -8.65 5.85 -25.07
C ARG A 105 -7.71 7.05 -25.19
N ALA A 106 -8.23 8.28 -25.13
CA ALA A 106 -7.41 9.49 -25.13
C ALA A 106 -6.53 9.55 -23.87
N LEU A 107 -7.10 9.31 -22.69
CA LEU A 107 -6.35 9.22 -21.43
C LEU A 107 -5.28 8.12 -21.47
N GLN A 108 -5.59 6.93 -22.02
CA GLN A 108 -4.59 5.86 -22.15
C GLN A 108 -3.41 6.25 -23.05
N ARG A 109 -3.65 7.00 -24.13
CA ARG A 109 -2.57 7.49 -25.02
C ARG A 109 -1.66 8.50 -24.31
N LEU A 110 -2.21 9.26 -23.37
CA LEU A 110 -1.45 10.16 -22.49
C LEU A 110 -0.68 9.43 -21.39
N GLY A 111 -0.80 8.10 -21.29
CA GLY A 111 -0.20 7.31 -20.22
C GLY A 111 -0.95 7.44 -18.88
N VAL A 112 -2.16 7.99 -18.88
CA VAL A 112 -3.00 8.07 -17.68
C VAL A 112 -3.53 6.68 -17.35
N THR A 113 -3.29 6.25 -16.11
CA THR A 113 -3.75 4.97 -15.56
C THR A 113 -4.65 5.21 -14.37
N ARG A 114 -5.70 4.39 -14.19
CA ARG A 114 -6.51 4.42 -12.97
C ARG A 114 -5.70 3.88 -11.80
N LYS A 115 -5.49 4.71 -10.77
CA LYS A 115 -4.78 4.37 -9.54
C LYS A 115 -5.77 4.31 -8.36
N VAL A 116 -5.38 3.64 -7.28
CA VAL A 116 -6.08 3.79 -6.00
C VAL A 116 -5.83 5.21 -5.51
N LEU A 117 -6.89 5.96 -5.20
CA LEU A 117 -6.77 7.32 -4.69
C LEU A 117 -6.08 7.33 -3.32
N ASP A 118 -5.06 8.17 -3.19
CA ASP A 118 -4.42 8.49 -1.93
C ASP A 118 -5.15 9.69 -1.30
N LYS A 119 -6.01 9.42 -0.31
CA LYS A 119 -6.81 10.46 0.35
C LYS A 119 -6.01 11.05 1.51
N ARG A 120 -5.54 12.28 1.33
CA ARG A 120 -4.80 13.04 2.34
C ARG A 120 -5.73 14.00 3.06
N ALA A 121 -5.55 14.13 4.37
CA ALA A 121 -6.28 15.11 5.17
C ALA A 121 -5.88 16.53 4.72
N MET A 122 -6.85 17.44 4.64
CA MET A 122 -6.60 18.84 4.26
C MET A 122 -5.85 19.60 5.36
N GLU A 123 -5.92 19.09 6.57
CA GLU A 123 -5.27 19.60 7.77
C GLU A 123 -3.78 19.28 7.84
N ILE A 124 -3.23 18.52 6.89
CA ILE A 124 -1.79 18.28 6.81
C ILE A 124 -1.08 19.59 6.48
N CYS A 125 -0.14 19.98 7.35
CA CYS A 125 0.74 21.12 7.14
C CYS A 125 2.15 20.64 6.76
N ASP A 126 2.58 20.93 5.52
CA ASP A 126 3.90 20.52 5.03
C ASP A 126 5.04 21.22 5.80
N GLU A 127 4.81 22.44 6.30
CA GLU A 127 5.76 23.20 7.11
C GLU A 127 6.00 22.52 8.46
N GLU A 128 4.93 22.19 9.20
CA GLU A 128 5.03 21.47 10.48
C GLU A 128 5.71 20.09 10.32
N ARG A 129 5.45 19.41 9.19
CA ARG A 129 6.10 18.14 8.85
C ARG A 129 7.59 18.31 8.59
N ALA A 130 7.99 19.35 7.86
CA ALA A 130 9.39 19.66 7.61
C ALA A 130 10.12 20.03 8.91
N GLU A 131 9.51 20.83 9.77
CA GLU A 131 10.04 21.19 11.08
C GLU A 131 10.23 19.96 11.97
N PHE A 132 9.22 19.07 12.03
CA PHE A 132 9.33 17.82 12.76
C PHE A 132 10.49 16.95 12.25
N GLN A 133 10.60 16.79 10.92
CA GLN A 133 11.69 16.01 10.32
C GLN A 133 13.06 16.62 10.59
N GLN A 134 13.18 17.95 10.63
CA GLN A 134 14.43 18.61 10.99
C GLN A 134 14.76 18.41 12.47
N ALA A 135 13.77 18.57 13.35
CA ALA A 135 13.93 18.41 14.79
C ALA A 135 14.31 16.97 15.17
N ILE A 136 13.67 15.97 14.56
CA ILE A 136 13.91 14.56 14.93
C ILE A 136 15.30 14.09 14.54
N ARG A 137 15.89 14.64 13.47
CA ARG A 137 17.28 14.35 13.05
C ARG A 137 18.34 14.86 14.03
N ALA A 138 17.98 15.77 14.94
CA ALA A 138 18.89 16.19 16.00
C ALA A 138 19.13 15.07 17.04
N PHE A 139 18.29 14.03 17.05
CA PHE A 139 18.42 12.88 17.94
C PHE A 139 19.03 11.68 17.22
N ARG A 140 19.86 10.92 17.94
CA ARG A 140 20.36 9.64 17.46
C ARG A 140 19.20 8.65 17.42
N PRO A 141 19.12 7.76 16.42
CA PRO A 141 18.06 6.75 16.34
C PRO A 141 17.94 5.87 17.60
N SER A 142 19.05 5.61 18.30
CA SER A 142 19.07 4.85 19.56
C SER A 142 18.42 5.58 20.74
N GLN A 143 18.25 6.89 20.66
CA GLN A 143 17.61 7.70 21.70
C GLN A 143 16.08 7.67 21.58
N VAL A 144 15.53 7.34 20.42
CA VAL A 144 14.13 7.55 20.11
C VAL A 144 13.28 6.30 20.40
N VAL A 145 12.16 6.51 21.09
CA VAL A 145 11.11 5.52 21.35
C VAL A 145 9.79 6.08 20.80
N ALA A 146 9.18 5.36 19.87
CA ALA A 146 7.87 5.71 19.31
C ALA A 146 6.75 4.88 19.97
N VAL A 147 5.68 5.53 20.41
CA VAL A 147 4.49 4.87 20.96
C VAL A 147 3.26 5.19 20.13
N GLY A 148 2.29 4.28 20.14
CA GLY A 148 1.00 4.47 19.51
C GLY A 148 0.01 3.41 19.97
N GLU A 149 -1.27 3.60 19.65
CA GLU A 149 -2.32 2.64 19.96
C GLU A 149 -2.86 2.01 18.68
N ASN A 150 -3.08 0.71 18.68
CA ASN A 150 -3.84 0.05 17.65
C ASN A 150 -4.84 -0.95 18.18
N ALA A 151 -6.07 -0.84 17.70
CA ALA A 151 -7.12 -1.77 18.04
C ALA A 151 -7.16 -2.99 17.12
N ILE A 152 -7.33 -4.14 17.76
CA ILE A 152 -7.47 -5.44 17.12
C ILE A 152 -8.79 -6.08 17.52
N ASN A 153 -9.47 -6.65 16.54
CA ASN A 153 -10.67 -7.43 16.77
C ASN A 153 -10.69 -8.67 15.88
N ARG A 154 -11.63 -9.57 16.16
CA ARG A 154 -11.79 -10.84 15.44
C ARG A 154 -11.92 -10.67 13.91
N ARG A 155 -12.49 -9.58 13.40
CA ARG A 155 -12.65 -9.37 11.95
C ARG A 155 -11.32 -9.09 11.25
N MET A 156 -10.32 -8.63 12.00
CA MET A 156 -8.99 -8.35 11.48
C MET A 156 -8.11 -9.62 11.33
N THR A 157 -8.58 -10.79 11.81
CA THR A 157 -7.89 -12.09 11.67
C THR A 157 -8.00 -12.73 10.29
N TYR A 158 -8.83 -12.17 9.40
CA TYR A 158 -8.98 -12.68 8.05
C TYR A 158 -8.01 -11.97 7.10
N GLN A 159 -7.47 -12.71 6.13
CA GLN A 159 -6.71 -12.12 5.05
C GLN A 159 -7.64 -11.35 4.10
N ASN A 160 -7.21 -10.16 3.68
CA ASN A 160 -7.95 -9.31 2.75
C ASN A 160 -7.87 -9.79 1.29
N ARG A 161 -6.96 -10.73 1.00
CA ARG A 161 -6.72 -11.28 -0.34
C ARG A 161 -6.71 -12.80 -0.26
N GLY A 162 -7.20 -13.44 -1.30
CA GLY A 162 -7.23 -14.90 -1.45
C GLY A 162 -7.20 -15.28 -2.92
N TYR A 163 -7.00 -16.57 -3.19
CA TYR A 163 -6.88 -17.11 -4.54
C TYR A 163 -8.19 -17.78 -4.97
N ALA A 164 -8.54 -17.61 -6.25
CA ALA A 164 -9.64 -18.29 -6.94
C ALA A 164 -9.28 -18.45 -8.43
N LEU A 165 -10.01 -19.28 -9.16
CA LEU A 165 -9.86 -19.37 -10.62
C LEU A 165 -10.23 -18.04 -11.28
N ALA A 166 -9.66 -17.77 -12.46
CA ALA A 166 -9.95 -16.55 -13.20
C ALA A 166 -11.45 -16.51 -13.59
N GLY A 167 -12.12 -15.40 -13.26
CA GLY A 167 -13.57 -15.24 -13.44
C GLY A 167 -14.39 -15.59 -12.20
N ASP A 168 -13.81 -16.29 -11.22
CA ASP A 168 -14.47 -16.66 -9.97
C ASP A 168 -14.12 -15.71 -8.81
N ARG A 169 -15.05 -15.58 -7.87
CA ARG A 169 -14.83 -14.85 -6.62
C ARG A 169 -14.16 -15.76 -5.59
N ALA A 170 -13.09 -15.30 -4.95
CA ALA A 170 -12.55 -15.96 -3.75
C ALA A 170 -13.53 -15.79 -2.57
N VAL A 171 -14.15 -16.88 -2.12
CA VAL A 171 -15.16 -16.87 -1.04
C VAL A 171 -14.64 -17.60 0.19
N LYS A 172 -14.58 -16.89 1.32
CA LYS A 172 -14.34 -17.46 2.66
C LYS A 172 -15.57 -17.22 3.53
N ARG A 173 -16.15 -18.30 4.10
CA ARG A 173 -17.25 -18.20 5.05
C ARG A 173 -16.70 -17.82 6.43
N ALA A 174 -17.31 -16.83 7.06
CA ALA A 174 -16.86 -16.25 8.31
C ALA A 174 -18.06 -15.91 9.22
N PHE A 175 -17.88 -16.03 10.53
CA PHE A 175 -18.86 -15.52 11.49
C PHE A 175 -18.70 -13.99 11.62
N PHE A 176 -19.78 -13.23 11.42
CA PHE A 176 -19.78 -11.75 11.48
C PHE A 176 -20.26 -11.19 12.83
N VAL A 177 -20.08 -11.93 13.92
CA VAL A 177 -20.47 -11.49 15.27
C VAL A 177 -19.61 -10.29 15.71
N ARG A 178 -20.22 -9.33 16.42
CA ARG A 178 -19.50 -8.24 17.09
C ARG A 178 -18.83 -8.84 18.32
N GLY A 179 -17.54 -9.17 18.20
CA GLY A 179 -16.73 -9.72 19.30
C GLY A 179 -16.09 -8.62 20.15
N LYS A 180 -15.37 -9.05 21.19
CA LYS A 180 -14.50 -8.20 22.00
C LYS A 180 -13.45 -7.49 21.11
N ARG A 181 -13.11 -6.27 21.49
CA ARG A 181 -12.04 -5.46 20.88
C ARG A 181 -10.93 -5.36 21.91
N TYR A 182 -9.71 -5.54 21.47
CA TYR A 182 -8.51 -5.33 22.28
C TYR A 182 -7.72 -4.18 21.69
N SER A 183 -7.01 -3.45 22.53
CA SER A 183 -6.13 -2.37 22.08
C SER A 183 -4.72 -2.67 22.54
N ILE A 184 -3.78 -2.56 21.61
CA ILE A 184 -2.36 -2.84 21.82
C ILE A 184 -1.64 -1.49 21.80
N LEU A 185 -0.87 -1.24 22.85
CA LEU A 185 -0.09 -0.01 22.98
C LEU A 185 1.38 -0.38 23.24
N PRO A 186 2.19 -0.53 22.17
CA PRO A 186 3.61 -0.82 22.26
C PRO A 186 4.49 0.44 22.25
N ALA A 187 5.65 0.33 22.86
CA ALA A 187 6.78 1.25 22.74
C ALA A 187 7.87 0.62 21.88
N LEU A 188 8.15 1.21 20.72
CA LEU A 188 9.14 0.75 19.75
C LEU A 188 10.40 1.61 19.82
N CYS A 189 11.55 0.99 20.02
CA CYS A 189 12.86 1.59 19.83
C CYS A 189 13.63 0.89 18.71
N ILE A 190 14.83 1.34 18.39
CA ILE A 190 15.65 0.75 17.31
C ILE A 190 16.06 -0.71 17.56
N ALA A 191 15.96 -1.18 18.81
CA ALA A 191 16.24 -2.57 19.18
C ALA A 191 15.01 -3.50 19.11
N GLY A 192 13.81 -2.96 18.87
CA GLY A 192 12.54 -3.68 18.87
C GLY A 192 11.52 -3.09 19.85
N ILE A 193 10.58 -3.91 20.33
CA ILE A 193 9.60 -3.47 21.33
C ILE A 193 10.26 -3.43 22.71
N LEU A 194 10.25 -2.25 23.33
CA LEU A 194 10.75 -2.00 24.68
C LEU A 194 9.77 -2.51 25.74
N THR A 195 8.49 -2.16 25.57
CA THR A 195 7.38 -2.63 26.40
C THR A 195 6.08 -2.54 25.62
N ALA A 196 5.03 -3.22 26.07
CA ALA A 196 3.69 -3.08 25.53
C ALA A 196 2.64 -3.39 26.59
N LEU A 197 1.53 -2.64 26.56
CA LEU A 197 0.34 -2.93 27.35
C LEU A 197 -0.80 -3.29 26.39
N ILE A 198 -1.58 -4.30 26.79
CA ILE A 198 -2.72 -4.79 26.02
C ILE A 198 -3.93 -4.77 26.94
N ILE A 199 -5.01 -4.14 26.50
CA ILE A 199 -6.26 -4.06 27.25
C ILE A 199 -7.43 -4.59 26.43
N GLU A 200 -8.46 -5.07 27.11
CA GLU A 200 -9.78 -5.23 26.50
C GLU A 200 -10.49 -3.86 26.46
N GLY A 201 -10.95 -3.44 25.29
CA GLY A 201 -11.61 -2.15 25.09
C GLY A 201 -10.76 -1.13 24.36
N ALA A 202 -10.96 0.15 24.70
CA ALA A 202 -10.24 1.29 24.13
C ALA A 202 -9.51 2.02 25.25
N TYR A 203 -8.37 2.64 24.93
CA TYR A 203 -7.66 3.47 25.90
C TYR A 203 -8.43 4.76 26.19
N ASP A 204 -8.42 5.14 27.45
CA ASP A 204 -8.67 6.51 27.89
C ASP A 204 -7.37 7.12 28.44
N THR A 205 -7.46 8.35 28.91
CA THR A 205 -6.29 9.05 29.47
C THR A 205 -5.73 8.35 30.71
N ALA A 206 -6.56 7.74 31.56
CA ALA A 206 -6.08 7.09 32.78
C ALA A 206 -5.25 5.85 32.44
N LEU A 207 -5.78 4.97 31.59
CA LEU A 207 -5.08 3.78 31.10
C LEU A 207 -3.82 4.15 30.30
N PHE A 208 -3.83 5.27 29.58
CA PHE A 208 -2.64 5.76 28.90
C PHE A 208 -1.55 6.19 29.88
N LEU A 209 -1.90 6.86 30.99
CA LEU A 209 -0.93 7.25 32.02
C LEU A 209 -0.31 6.03 32.71
N GLU A 210 -1.09 4.97 32.95
CA GLU A 210 -0.57 3.69 33.46
C GLU A 210 0.44 3.06 32.50
N PHE A 211 0.13 3.03 31.19
CA PHE A 211 1.10 2.61 30.18
C PHE A 211 2.35 3.50 30.18
N LEU A 212 2.17 4.82 30.26
CA LEU A 212 3.28 5.77 30.22
C LEU A 212 4.25 5.56 31.39
N GLU A 213 3.74 5.26 32.58
CA GLU A 213 4.57 4.92 33.73
C GLU A 213 5.44 3.68 33.46
N LEU A 214 4.85 2.62 32.91
CA LEU A 214 5.56 1.40 32.51
C LEU A 214 6.61 1.68 31.43
N CYS A 215 6.27 2.49 30.43
CA CYS A 215 7.15 2.89 29.34
C CYS A 215 8.35 3.67 29.88
N LEU A 216 8.10 4.70 30.69
CA LEU A 216 9.14 5.55 31.26
C LEU A 216 10.04 4.80 32.26
N ALA A 217 9.54 3.73 32.90
CA ALA A 217 10.36 2.83 33.70
C ALA A 217 11.42 2.06 32.89
N SER A 218 11.21 1.92 31.58
CA SER A 218 12.13 1.26 30.65
C SER A 218 12.98 2.24 29.83
N MET A 219 12.80 3.54 30.03
CA MET A 219 13.50 4.62 29.35
C MET A 219 14.60 5.24 30.23
N ASN A 220 15.52 5.97 29.62
CA ASN A 220 16.61 6.65 30.32
C ASN A 220 16.49 8.18 30.20
N PRO A 221 17.09 8.94 31.14
CA PRO A 221 17.20 10.39 30.99
C PRO A 221 18.04 10.78 29.77
N PHE A 222 17.67 11.87 29.11
CA PHE A 222 18.42 12.42 27.98
C PHE A 222 19.84 12.87 28.42
N PRO A 223 20.91 12.60 27.64
CA PRO A 223 20.95 12.10 26.25
C PRO A 223 21.25 10.60 26.08
N ALA A 224 20.93 9.75 27.06
CA ALA A 224 21.16 8.30 26.94
C ALA A 224 20.28 7.65 25.84
N ASP A 225 20.51 6.38 25.52
CA ASP A 225 19.61 5.63 24.61
C ASP A 225 18.20 5.51 25.23
N ASN A 226 17.16 5.40 24.39
CA ASN A 226 15.76 5.41 24.80
C ASN A 226 15.38 6.59 25.72
N SER A 227 15.70 7.82 25.32
CA SER A 227 15.49 9.05 26.12
C SER A 227 14.62 10.12 25.45
N VAL A 228 14.12 9.84 24.24
CA VAL A 228 13.22 10.71 23.48
C VAL A 228 11.94 9.93 23.18
N LEU A 229 10.82 10.37 23.71
CA LEU A 229 9.51 9.78 23.48
C LEU A 229 8.79 10.50 22.34
N VAL A 230 8.42 9.77 21.29
CA VAL A 230 7.67 10.27 20.14
C VAL A 230 6.28 9.65 20.12
N MET A 231 5.24 10.47 19.97
CA MET A 231 3.86 9.99 19.88
C MET A 231 2.94 10.90 19.07
N GLY A 232 1.79 10.36 18.67
CA GLY A 232 0.73 11.14 18.01
C GLY A 232 0.14 12.21 18.91
N ASN A 233 -0.61 13.14 18.31
CA ASN A 233 -1.27 14.26 19.00
C ASN A 233 -2.76 13.98 19.33
N CYS A 234 -3.12 12.72 19.59
CA CYS A 234 -4.51 12.40 19.93
C CYS A 234 -4.87 12.89 21.33
N ALA A 235 -6.17 13.09 21.60
CA ALA A 235 -6.64 13.68 22.85
C ALA A 235 -6.17 12.94 24.12
N ILE A 236 -5.99 11.61 24.05
CA ILE A 236 -5.52 10.82 25.20
C ILE A 236 -4.04 11.06 25.53
N HIS A 237 -3.24 11.53 24.56
CA HIS A 237 -1.81 11.83 24.75
C HIS A 237 -1.59 13.26 25.26
N ILE A 238 -2.50 14.19 24.93
CA ILE A 238 -2.35 15.61 25.26
C ILE A 238 -2.97 15.89 26.63
N SER A 239 -2.23 15.55 27.69
CA SER A 239 -2.56 15.99 29.06
C SER A 239 -1.34 16.60 29.74
N HIS A 240 -1.57 17.55 30.65
CA HIS A 240 -0.49 18.17 31.43
C HIS A 240 0.35 17.12 32.19
N ARG A 241 -0.31 16.05 32.66
CA ARG A 241 0.35 14.99 33.41
C ARG A 241 1.38 14.21 32.58
N VAL A 242 1.13 14.05 31.28
CA VAL A 242 2.07 13.36 30.38
C VAL A 242 3.40 14.12 30.29
N GLN A 243 3.34 15.45 30.16
CA GLN A 243 4.53 16.30 30.15
C GLN A 243 5.28 16.26 31.48
N GLU A 244 4.55 16.33 32.61
CA GLU A 244 5.15 16.21 33.95
C GLU A 244 5.91 14.89 34.12
N MET A 245 5.27 13.75 33.79
CA MET A 245 5.90 12.44 33.93
C MET A 245 7.17 12.30 33.08
N CYS A 246 7.18 12.83 31.86
CA CYS A 246 8.37 12.84 31.01
C CYS A 246 9.48 13.71 31.62
N ASN A 247 9.13 14.92 32.10
CA ASN A 247 10.08 15.84 32.73
C ASN A 247 10.68 15.27 34.03
N GLU A 248 9.86 14.64 34.88
CA GLU A 248 10.29 13.97 36.12
C GLU A 248 11.33 12.87 35.85
N ARG A 249 11.26 12.23 34.68
CA ARG A 249 12.19 11.17 34.25
C ARG A 249 13.33 11.68 33.37
N GLY A 250 13.37 12.98 33.06
CA GLY A 250 14.36 13.57 32.16
C GLY A 250 14.25 13.08 30.71
N VAL A 251 13.06 12.63 30.28
CA VAL A 251 12.78 12.17 28.92
C VAL A 251 12.26 13.35 28.09
N ILE A 252 12.82 13.54 26.89
CA ILE A 252 12.32 14.56 25.96
C ILE A 252 11.04 14.04 25.32
N LEU A 253 9.98 14.84 25.35
CA LEU A 253 8.71 14.53 24.70
C LEU A 253 8.57 15.26 23.37
N VAL A 254 8.24 14.53 22.31
CA VAL A 254 8.03 15.06 20.96
C VAL A 254 6.70 14.54 20.40
N TYR A 255 5.88 15.45 19.88
CA TYR A 255 4.63 15.10 19.21
C TYR A 255 4.79 15.07 17.70
N LEU A 256 4.13 14.12 17.04
CA LEU A 256 3.97 14.11 15.60
C LEU A 256 3.06 15.26 15.15
N PRO A 257 3.31 15.86 13.98
CA PRO A 257 2.36 16.76 13.35
C PRO A 257 1.01 16.07 13.10
N PRO A 258 -0.10 16.82 13.07
CA PRO A 258 -1.42 16.28 12.74
C PRO A 258 -1.40 15.42 11.47
N TYR A 259 -2.13 14.30 11.50
CA TYR A 259 -2.31 13.36 10.38
C TYR A 259 -1.02 12.81 9.74
N SER A 260 0.11 12.87 10.46
CA SER A 260 1.44 12.47 9.94
C SER A 260 1.89 11.08 10.40
N HIS A 261 0.98 10.11 10.32
CA HIS A 261 1.23 8.72 10.72
C HIS A 261 2.39 8.07 9.94
N ASP A 262 2.61 8.48 8.70
CA ASP A 262 3.72 8.02 7.84
C ASP A 262 5.11 8.36 8.41
N LEU A 263 5.20 9.38 9.27
CA LEU A 263 6.43 9.76 9.97
C LEU A 263 6.67 8.93 11.23
N SER A 264 5.75 8.03 11.62
CA SER A 264 5.87 7.25 12.85
C SER A 264 6.29 5.80 12.57
N PRO A 265 7.45 5.34 13.08
CA PRO A 265 7.91 3.98 12.82
C PRO A 265 6.99 2.90 13.45
N ILE A 266 6.18 3.26 14.46
CA ILE A 266 5.26 2.31 15.11
C ILE A 266 4.13 1.84 14.18
N GLU A 267 3.76 2.61 13.16
CA GLU A 267 2.73 2.22 12.20
C GLU A 267 3.14 0.98 11.38
N PHE A 268 4.44 0.86 11.09
CA PHE A 268 5.00 -0.32 10.44
C PHE A 268 5.01 -1.54 11.37
N ALA A 269 5.27 -1.32 12.67
CA ALA A 269 5.14 -2.37 13.68
C ALA A 269 3.70 -2.90 13.72
N PHE A 270 2.69 -2.03 13.69
CA PHE A 270 1.28 -2.46 13.63
C PHE A 270 0.97 -3.26 12.37
N ALA A 271 1.50 -2.85 11.21
CA ALA A 271 1.33 -3.61 9.97
C ALA A 271 1.92 -5.02 10.08
N LYS A 272 3.12 -5.17 10.67
CA LYS A 272 3.74 -6.48 10.91
C LYS A 272 2.94 -7.32 11.89
N ILE A 273 2.55 -6.76 13.04
CA ILE A 273 1.76 -7.43 14.08
C ILE A 273 0.44 -7.95 13.50
N LYS A 274 -0.30 -7.10 12.78
CA LYS A 274 -1.56 -7.50 12.11
C LYS A 274 -1.36 -8.61 11.10
N THR A 275 -0.28 -8.55 10.32
CA THR A 275 0.05 -9.60 9.36
C THR A 275 0.33 -10.93 10.06
N GLY A 276 1.03 -10.90 11.19
CA GLY A 276 1.25 -12.07 12.04
C GLY A 276 -0.06 -12.67 12.54
N ILE A 277 -0.96 -11.84 13.09
CA ILE A 277 -2.27 -12.26 13.59
C ILE A 277 -3.15 -12.83 12.46
N GLN A 278 -3.07 -12.28 11.25
CA GLN A 278 -3.79 -12.82 10.09
C GLN A 278 -3.23 -14.17 9.63
N ARG A 279 -1.93 -14.39 9.82
CA ARG A 279 -1.28 -15.66 9.51
C ARG A 279 -1.71 -16.76 10.49
N ASP A 280 -1.80 -16.40 11.77
CA ASP A 280 -2.26 -17.29 12.86
C ASP A 280 -3.76 -17.12 13.10
N GLY A 281 -4.51 -16.75 12.06
CA GLY A 281 -5.89 -16.28 12.21
C GLY A 281 -6.88 -17.31 12.73
N ASP A 282 -6.62 -18.61 12.58
CA ASP A 282 -7.45 -19.66 13.21
C ASP A 282 -7.25 -19.69 14.73
N ASP A 283 -6.02 -19.69 15.20
CA ASP A 283 -5.67 -19.64 16.64
C ASP A 283 -6.19 -18.35 17.28
N ALA A 284 -5.99 -17.20 16.61
CA ALA A 284 -6.50 -15.92 17.08
C ALA A 284 -8.03 -15.93 17.22
N ARG A 285 -8.75 -16.56 16.28
CA ARG A 285 -10.21 -16.72 16.37
C ARG A 285 -10.63 -17.62 17.52
N MET A 286 -9.86 -18.67 17.84
CA MET A 286 -10.13 -19.54 18.98
C MET A 286 -9.93 -18.78 20.29
N ALA A 287 -8.82 -18.05 20.44
CA ALA A 287 -8.54 -17.22 21.60
C ALA A 287 -9.63 -16.16 21.82
N PHE A 288 -10.08 -15.47 20.76
CA PHE A 288 -11.16 -14.49 20.86
C PHE A 288 -12.53 -15.08 21.23
N ASN A 289 -12.73 -16.39 21.05
CA ASN A 289 -13.98 -17.09 21.35
C ASN A 289 -13.93 -17.82 22.71
N ALA A 290 -12.77 -17.90 23.36
CA ALA A 290 -12.63 -18.59 24.64
C ALA A 290 -13.54 -17.91 25.69
N VAL A 291 -14.47 -18.70 26.21
CA VAL A 291 -15.42 -18.27 27.25
C VAL A 291 -14.74 -18.44 28.59
N GLY A 292 -14.73 -17.37 29.39
CA GLY A 292 -14.43 -17.46 30.80
C GLY A 292 -13.41 -16.43 31.24
N ILE A 293 -13.89 -15.21 31.53
CA ILE A 293 -13.31 -14.33 32.54
C ILE A 293 -14.44 -13.51 33.14
N GLU A 294 -14.32 -13.24 34.44
CA GLU A 294 -15.01 -12.14 35.10
C GLU A 294 -14.87 -10.80 34.34
N PRO A 295 -15.84 -9.88 34.48
CA PRO A 295 -15.73 -8.55 33.89
C PRO A 295 -14.48 -7.81 34.40
N GLY A 296 -13.58 -7.40 33.50
CA GLY A 296 -12.46 -6.51 33.83
C GLY A 296 -11.05 -7.08 33.64
N GLU A 297 -10.90 -8.39 33.42
CA GLU A 297 -9.60 -9.03 33.14
C GLU A 297 -9.49 -9.46 31.66
N ILE A 298 -8.27 -9.37 31.11
CA ILE A 298 -7.96 -9.79 29.74
C ILE A 298 -7.84 -11.32 29.66
N ASN A 299 -8.32 -11.90 28.56
CA ASN A 299 -8.15 -13.33 28.30
C ASN A 299 -6.68 -13.68 28.15
N VAL A 300 -6.16 -14.50 29.08
CA VAL A 300 -4.76 -14.93 29.09
C VAL A 300 -4.35 -15.54 27.74
N ASP A 301 -5.22 -16.31 27.09
CA ASP A 301 -4.93 -16.86 25.76
C ASP A 301 -4.81 -15.76 24.70
N VAL A 302 -5.66 -14.73 24.79
CA VAL A 302 -5.60 -13.56 23.90
C VAL A 302 -4.35 -12.73 24.19
N GLU A 303 -4.06 -12.48 25.46
CA GLU A 303 -2.90 -11.72 25.92
C GLU A 303 -1.61 -12.39 25.45
N VAL A 304 -1.43 -13.68 25.71
CA VAL A 304 -0.26 -14.47 25.27
C VAL A 304 -0.13 -14.45 23.75
N MET A 305 -1.22 -14.66 23.01
CA MET A 305 -1.22 -14.63 21.55
C MET A 305 -0.83 -13.25 21.00
N LEU A 306 -1.41 -12.18 21.54
CA LEU A 306 -1.09 -10.82 21.09
C LEU A 306 0.34 -10.42 21.46
N HIS A 307 0.81 -10.72 22.68
CA HIS A 307 2.20 -10.46 23.08
C HIS A 307 3.20 -11.20 22.21
N ARG A 308 2.93 -12.47 21.84
CA ARG A 308 3.78 -13.22 20.91
C ARG A 308 3.95 -12.49 19.58
N HIS A 309 2.90 -11.85 19.06
CA HIS A 309 3.01 -11.08 17.81
C HIS A 309 3.65 -9.71 18.02
N VAL A 310 3.36 -9.02 19.13
CA VAL A 310 4.01 -7.75 19.48
C VAL A 310 5.52 -7.90 19.56
N TYR A 311 5.99 -8.88 20.33
CA TYR A 311 7.42 -9.16 20.50
C TYR A 311 8.04 -9.96 19.33
N SER A 312 7.31 -10.16 18.23
CA SER A 312 7.88 -10.69 16.97
C SER A 312 8.60 -9.63 16.14
N VAL A 313 8.47 -8.36 16.52
CA VAL A 313 9.19 -7.24 15.92
C VAL A 313 10.67 -7.32 16.33
N THR A 314 11.54 -7.39 15.34
CA THR A 314 12.99 -7.50 15.55
C THR A 314 13.67 -6.14 15.42
N ALA A 315 14.93 -6.06 15.89
CA ALA A 315 15.77 -4.89 15.67
C ALA A 315 16.03 -4.59 14.18
N GLU A 316 16.06 -5.61 13.32
CA GLU A 316 16.25 -5.43 11.88
C GLU A 316 15.03 -4.73 11.26
N ASP A 317 13.82 -5.17 11.64
CA ASP A 317 12.59 -4.51 11.20
C ASP A 317 12.57 -3.04 11.67
N ALA A 318 12.83 -2.83 12.96
CA ALA A 318 12.82 -1.50 13.57
C ALA A 318 13.79 -0.56 12.84
N LYS A 319 15.05 -0.97 12.63
CA LYS A 319 16.03 -0.18 11.87
C LYS A 319 15.52 0.20 10.48
N GLY A 320 14.91 -0.74 9.75
CA GLY A 320 14.33 -0.48 8.44
C GLY A 320 13.22 0.58 8.48
N TRP A 321 12.36 0.55 9.50
CA TRP A 321 11.25 1.50 9.65
C TRP A 321 11.72 2.88 10.10
N PHE A 322 12.66 2.96 11.04
CA PHE A 322 13.29 4.23 11.42
C PHE A 322 14.00 4.88 10.22
N ASN A 323 14.66 4.08 9.37
CA ASN A 323 15.24 4.59 8.13
C ASN A 323 14.16 5.14 7.19
N HIS A 324 13.09 4.36 6.97
CA HIS A 324 12.00 4.75 6.08
C HIS A 324 11.30 6.05 6.52
N CYS A 325 11.14 6.27 7.83
CA CYS A 325 10.56 7.49 8.38
C CYS A 325 11.54 8.69 8.40
N GLY A 326 12.79 8.50 7.99
CA GLY A 326 13.81 9.57 7.91
C GLY A 326 14.51 9.90 9.22
N TYR A 327 14.54 8.96 10.17
CA TYR A 327 15.17 9.13 11.49
C TYR A 327 16.65 8.74 11.47
N ILE A 328 17.08 7.97 10.47
CA ILE A 328 18.48 7.60 10.24
C ILE A 328 18.98 8.46 9.09
N GLU A 329 20.10 9.16 9.28
CA GLU A 329 20.82 9.76 8.15
C GLU A 329 21.55 8.63 7.42
N ASP A 330 21.21 8.40 6.15
CA ASP A 330 22.07 7.64 5.26
C ASP A 330 23.39 8.41 5.14
N ILE A 331 24.47 7.86 5.73
CA ILE A 331 25.83 8.31 5.44
C ILE A 331 26.09 7.91 3.98
N LEU A 332 25.80 8.83 3.06
CA LEU A 332 26.19 8.73 1.65
C LEU A 332 27.69 8.92 1.47
#